data_AF-A0A432SX77-F1
#
_entry.id   AF-A0A432SX77-F1
#
_cell.length_a   1.000
_cell.length_b   1.000
_cell.length_c   1.000
_cell.angle_alpha   90.00
_cell.angle_beta   90.00
_cell.angle_gamma   90.00
#
_symmetry.space_group_name_H-M   'P 1'
#
loop_
_entity.id
_entity.type
_entity.pdbx_description
1 polymer ?
#
loop_
_entity_poly.entity_id
_entity_poly.type
_entity_poly.pdbx_seq_one_letter_code
_entity_poly.pdbx_strand_id
1 'polypeptide(L)'
;MENTRNDVAQKIEKFYERVEKNMKEGMPYRDAIEMAAVVEGGFIPAKVSQAMVKYQEATHPQSHLSQEKEVDALALLSMGVLWDNEYFIPIAPDKNTLLENTLAESIYFIMKYAMKEDALNKALEANKLNKGDVRTREKAIMRILSRIA
;
A
#
# COMPACT_ATOMS: atom_id res chain seq x y z
N MET A 1 1.03 13.17 -21.28
CA MET A 1 1.51 12.04 -20.44
C MET A 1 2.04 12.52 -19.08
N GLU A 2 2.83 13.60 -19.02
CA GLU A 2 3.34 14.14 -17.74
C GLU A 2 2.26 14.77 -16.83
N ASN A 3 1.27 15.47 -17.41
CA ASN A 3 0.13 16.00 -16.65
C ASN A 3 -0.64 14.90 -15.90
N THR A 4 -0.89 13.76 -16.54
CA THR A 4 -1.64 12.64 -15.93
C THR A 4 -0.92 12.03 -14.73
N ARG A 5 0.42 11.89 -14.78
CA ARG A 5 1.19 11.37 -13.64
C ARG A 5 1.22 12.35 -12.48
N ASN A 6 1.32 13.65 -12.76
CA ASN A 6 1.26 14.69 -11.73
C ASN A 6 -0.13 14.76 -11.08
N ASP A 7 -1.21 14.62 -11.85
CA ASP A 7 -2.57 14.58 -11.31
C ASP A 7 -2.76 13.37 -10.38
N VAL A 8 -2.26 12.19 -10.76
CA VAL A 8 -2.27 10.99 -9.92
C VAL A 8 -1.46 11.21 -8.63
N ALA A 9 -0.26 11.79 -8.73
CA ALA A 9 0.58 12.09 -7.57
C ALA A 9 -0.09 13.06 -6.59
N GLN A 10 -0.67 14.15 -7.10
CA GLN A 10 -1.41 15.12 -6.29
C GLN A 10 -2.62 14.47 -5.59
N LYS A 11 -3.31 13.55 -6.28
CA LYS A 11 -4.45 12.85 -5.70
C LYS A 11 -4.04 11.89 -4.58
N ILE A 12 -2.93 11.18 -4.75
CA ILE A 12 -2.35 10.32 -3.71
C ILE A 12 -1.90 11.16 -2.51
N GLU A 13 -1.32 12.34 -2.75
CA GLU A 13 -0.89 13.22 -1.68
C GLU A 13 -2.08 13.71 -0.84
N LYS A 14 -3.14 14.21 -1.49
CA LYS A 14 -4.39 14.62 -0.81
C LYS A 14 -5.01 13.49 0.01
N PHE A 15 -4.99 12.28 -0.54
CA PHE A 15 -5.43 11.09 0.19
C PHE A 15 -4.64 10.90 1.49
N TYR A 16 -3.31 10.89 1.45
CA TYR A 16 -2.52 10.69 2.66
C TYR A 16 -2.62 11.85 3.65
N GLU A 17 -2.69 13.11 3.19
CA GLU A 17 -2.97 14.27 4.05
C GLU A 17 -4.32 14.12 4.78
N ARG A 18 -5.34 13.59 4.08
CA ARG A 18 -6.65 13.30 4.68
C ARG A 18 -6.56 12.21 5.73
N VAL A 19 -5.87 11.10 5.43
CA VAL A 19 -5.66 10.00 6.41
C VAL A 19 -4.97 10.55 7.66
N GLU A 20 -3.90 11.32 7.50
CA GLU A 20 -3.17 11.92 8.62
C GLU A 20 -4.05 12.86 9.45
N LYS A 21 -4.87 13.70 8.81
CA LYS A 21 -5.82 14.55 9.54
C LYS A 21 -6.85 13.73 10.30
N ASN A 22 -7.45 12.72 9.66
CA ASN A 22 -8.46 11.87 10.30
C ASN A 22 -7.87 11.17 11.54
N MET A 23 -6.64 10.65 11.44
CA MET A 23 -5.94 10.04 12.59
C MET A 23 -5.64 11.04 13.70
N LYS A 24 -5.23 12.26 13.35
CA LYS A 24 -5.01 13.34 14.32
C LYS A 24 -6.29 13.70 15.08
N GLU A 25 -7.45 13.54 14.44
CA GLU A 25 -8.78 13.75 15.04
C GLU A 25 -9.27 12.54 15.86
N GLY A 26 -8.42 11.52 16.05
CA GLY A 26 -8.69 10.35 16.90
C GLY A 26 -9.28 9.15 16.15
N MET A 27 -9.40 9.23 14.82
CA MET A 27 -9.89 8.12 14.02
C MET A 27 -8.85 6.98 13.96
N PRO A 28 -9.23 5.71 14.18
CA PRO A 28 -8.35 4.57 13.97
C PRO A 28 -7.78 4.55 12.54
N TYR A 29 -6.54 4.07 12.36
CA TYR A 29 -5.83 4.11 11.07
C TYR A 29 -6.62 3.46 9.92
N ARG A 30 -7.34 2.35 10.19
CA ARG A 30 -8.15 1.66 9.20
C ARG A 30 -9.31 2.54 8.73
N ASP A 31 -10.09 3.08 9.66
CA ASP A 31 -11.22 3.94 9.37
C ASP A 31 -10.76 5.23 8.68
N ALA A 32 -9.60 5.76 9.09
CA ALA A 32 -8.98 6.93 8.47
C ALA A 32 -8.65 6.69 7.00
N ILE A 33 -8.11 5.52 6.66
CA ILE A 33 -7.82 5.07 5.28
C ILE A 33 -9.12 4.88 4.48
N GLU A 34 -10.09 4.14 5.00
CA GLU A 34 -11.34 3.84 4.30
C GLU A 34 -12.16 5.13 4.06
N MET A 35 -12.26 6.01 5.06
CA MET A 35 -12.95 7.30 4.93
C MET A 35 -12.25 8.24 3.94
N ALA A 36 -10.93 8.38 4.03
CA ALA A 36 -10.18 9.19 3.08
C ALA A 36 -10.32 8.68 1.64
N ALA A 37 -10.39 7.36 1.45
CA ALA A 37 -10.59 6.77 0.14
C ALA A 37 -11.93 7.18 -0.47
N VAL A 38 -13.01 7.10 0.32
CA VAL A 38 -14.35 7.50 -0.10
C VAL A 38 -14.40 8.98 -0.48
N VAL A 39 -13.77 9.84 0.33
CA VAL A 39 -13.76 11.30 0.09
C VAL A 39 -12.99 11.68 -1.17
N GLU A 40 -11.79 11.12 -1.39
CA GLU A 40 -10.98 11.46 -2.56
C GLU A 40 -11.51 10.84 -3.86
N GLY A 41 -12.15 9.66 -3.78
CA GLY A 41 -12.79 8.99 -4.91
C GLY A 41 -11.85 8.68 -6.09
N GLY A 42 -12.42 8.49 -7.28
CA GLY A 42 -11.66 8.08 -8.48
C GLY A 42 -11.03 6.69 -8.31
N PHE A 43 -9.74 6.54 -8.61
CA PHE A 43 -9.04 5.25 -8.48
C PHE A 43 -8.70 4.88 -7.02
N ILE A 44 -8.75 5.83 -6.08
CA ILE A 44 -8.30 5.63 -4.69
C ILE A 44 -9.12 4.53 -3.99
N PRO A 45 -10.48 4.55 -3.96
CA PRO A 45 -11.27 3.46 -3.38
C PRO A 45 -10.94 2.08 -3.93
N ALA A 46 -10.71 1.97 -5.24
CA ALA A 46 -10.38 0.70 -5.88
C ALA A 46 -9.02 0.17 -5.40
N LYS A 47 -8.00 1.03 -5.30
CA LYS A 47 -6.66 0.66 -4.81
C LYS A 47 -6.64 0.35 -3.32
N VAL A 48 -7.43 1.09 -2.52
CA VAL A 48 -7.62 0.79 -1.10
C VAL A 48 -8.30 -0.58 -0.93
N SER A 49 -9.38 -0.84 -1.68
CA SER A 49 -10.08 -2.13 -1.67
C SER A 49 -9.15 -3.28 -2.09
N GLN A 50 -8.39 -3.10 -3.17
CA GLN A 50 -7.38 -4.06 -3.62
C GLN A 50 -6.38 -4.40 -2.50
N ALA A 51 -5.86 -3.38 -1.81
CA ALA A 51 -4.95 -3.56 -0.69
C ALA A 51 -5.61 -4.26 0.51
N MET A 52 -6.86 -3.92 0.85
CA MET A 52 -7.60 -4.55 1.95
C MET A 52 -7.82 -6.04 1.72
N VAL A 53 -8.29 -6.41 0.52
CA VAL A 53 -8.48 -7.81 0.13
C VAL A 53 -7.17 -8.57 0.24
N LYS A 54 -6.08 -7.98 -0.26
CA LYS A 54 -4.78 -8.64 -0.26
C LYS A 54 -4.18 -8.77 1.15
N TYR A 55 -4.36 -7.76 2.01
CA TYR A 55 -3.98 -7.82 3.42
C TYR A 55 -4.74 -8.94 4.15
N GLN A 56 -6.06 -9.02 3.95
CA GLN A 56 -6.89 -10.07 4.54
C GLN A 56 -6.45 -11.44 4.08
N GLU A 57 -6.20 -11.62 2.77
CA GLU A 57 -5.66 -12.85 2.23
C GLU A 57 -4.31 -13.19 2.88
N ALA A 58 -3.34 -12.28 2.88
CA ALA A 58 -1.99 -12.52 3.40
C ALA A 58 -1.92 -12.78 4.91
N THR A 59 -2.98 -12.45 5.67
CA THR A 59 -3.03 -12.64 7.14
C THR A 59 -4.02 -13.71 7.58
N HIS A 60 -4.88 -14.19 6.69
CA HIS A 60 -5.85 -15.23 7.01
C HIS A 60 -5.19 -16.61 7.03
N PRO A 61 -5.17 -17.35 8.16
CA PRO A 61 -4.37 -18.58 8.31
C PRO A 61 -4.69 -19.72 7.33
N GLN A 62 -5.90 -19.70 6.75
CA GLN A 62 -6.35 -20.71 5.79
C GLN A 62 -6.12 -20.32 4.33
N SER A 63 -5.67 -19.09 4.07
CA SER A 63 -5.37 -18.69 2.70
C SER A 63 -4.07 -19.35 2.23
N HIS A 64 -4.00 -19.68 0.94
CA HIS A 64 -2.78 -20.15 0.31
C HIS A 64 -1.64 -19.12 0.46
N LEU A 65 -1.93 -17.85 0.19
CA LEU A 65 -0.94 -16.78 0.27
C LEU A 65 -0.29 -16.65 1.66
N SER A 66 -1.05 -16.84 2.75
CA SER A 66 -0.51 -16.75 4.11
C SER A 66 0.48 -17.86 4.47
N GLN A 67 0.44 -18.98 3.73
CA GLN A 67 1.28 -20.16 3.95
C GLN A 67 2.61 -20.07 3.18
N GLU A 68 2.73 -19.10 2.28
CA GLU A 68 3.92 -18.89 1.45
C GLU A 68 5.06 -18.24 2.22
N LYS A 69 6.29 -18.66 1.92
CA LYS A 69 7.50 -18.10 2.55
C LYS A 69 7.73 -16.62 2.19
N GLU A 70 7.38 -16.23 0.97
CA GLU A 70 7.54 -14.87 0.44
C GLU A 70 6.19 -14.16 0.31
N VAL A 71 5.35 -14.26 1.33
CA VAL A 71 3.97 -13.74 1.37
C VAL A 71 3.86 -12.26 0.92
N ASP A 72 4.79 -11.39 1.33
CA ASP A 72 4.77 -9.97 0.93
C ASP A 72 5.07 -9.82 -0.57
N ALA A 73 6.07 -10.53 -1.08
CA ALA A 73 6.47 -10.44 -2.48
C ALA A 73 5.34 -10.92 -3.40
N LEU A 74 4.71 -12.03 -3.04
CA LEU A 74 3.57 -12.59 -3.77
C LEU A 74 2.31 -11.71 -3.66
N ALA A 75 2.12 -11.04 -2.53
CA ALA A 75 1.04 -10.08 -2.36
C ALA A 75 1.19 -8.88 -3.28
N LEU A 76 2.38 -8.29 -3.31
CA LEU A 76 2.72 -7.18 -4.21
C LEU A 76 2.60 -7.61 -5.68
N LEU A 77 3.15 -8.77 -6.03
CA LEU A 77 3.06 -9.40 -7.35
C LEU A 77 1.61 -9.43 -7.84
N SER A 78 0.72 -10.03 -7.03
CA SER A 78 -0.68 -10.24 -7.39
C SER A 78 -1.54 -8.97 -7.37
N MET A 79 -1.06 -7.86 -6.79
CA MET A 79 -1.69 -6.54 -6.92
C MET A 79 -1.18 -5.75 -8.13
N GLY A 80 -0.04 -6.14 -8.70
CA GLY A 80 0.56 -5.52 -9.88
C GLY A 80 -0.23 -5.80 -11.16
N VAL A 81 0.16 -5.11 -12.24
CA VAL A 81 -0.39 -5.35 -13.58
C VAL A 81 0.41 -6.49 -14.23
N LEU A 82 -0.27 -7.58 -14.60
CA LEU A 82 0.29 -8.64 -15.42
C LEU A 82 0.57 -8.08 -16.81
N TRP A 83 1.85 -8.04 -17.22
CA TRP A 83 2.19 -7.57 -18.56
C TRP A 83 1.96 -8.64 -19.64
N ASP A 84 1.89 -9.93 -19.28
CA ASP A 84 1.68 -11.01 -20.27
C ASP A 84 1.27 -12.39 -19.70
N ASN A 85 0.55 -12.46 -18.57
CA ASN A 85 0.05 -13.70 -17.93
C ASN A 85 1.07 -14.85 -17.66
N GLU A 86 2.35 -14.73 -18.03
CA GLU A 86 3.29 -15.85 -17.99
C GLU A 86 4.64 -15.56 -17.32
N TYR A 87 5.11 -14.30 -17.20
CA TYR A 87 6.44 -14.03 -16.62
C TYR A 87 6.50 -12.78 -15.74
N PHE A 88 7.13 -12.95 -14.56
CA PHE A 88 7.28 -11.92 -13.54
C PHE A 88 8.71 -11.37 -13.53
N ILE A 89 8.98 -10.38 -14.38
CA ILE A 89 10.16 -9.53 -14.18
C ILE A 89 9.70 -8.34 -13.35
N PRO A 90 10.08 -8.25 -12.06
CA PRO A 90 9.78 -7.08 -11.25
C PRO A 90 10.46 -5.88 -11.87
N ILE A 91 9.65 -4.98 -12.43
CA ILE A 91 10.11 -3.76 -13.10
C ILE A 91 10.80 -2.89 -12.05
N ALA A 92 12.03 -2.47 -12.33
CA ALA A 92 12.74 -1.51 -11.49
C ALA A 92 11.91 -0.21 -11.41
N PRO A 93 11.90 0.51 -10.27
CA PRO A 93 11.14 1.76 -10.15
C PRO A 93 11.61 2.77 -11.19
N ASP A 94 10.85 2.91 -12.27
CA ASP A 94 11.09 3.84 -13.36
C ASP A 94 9.83 4.71 -13.59
N LYS A 95 9.88 5.59 -14.59
CA LYS A 95 8.74 6.45 -14.94
C LYS A 95 7.46 5.67 -15.28
N ASN A 96 7.55 4.37 -15.53
CA ASN A 96 6.45 3.50 -15.90
C ASN A 96 5.83 2.78 -14.69
N THR A 97 6.46 2.81 -13.51
CA THR A 97 5.81 2.31 -12.29
C THR A 97 4.58 3.15 -12.00
N LEU A 98 3.42 2.52 -12.06
CA LEU A 98 2.13 3.17 -11.80
C LEU A 98 2.04 3.54 -10.32
N LEU A 99 1.94 4.84 -10.03
CA LEU A 99 1.84 5.36 -8.67
C LEU A 99 0.63 4.78 -7.92
N GLU A 100 -0.41 4.38 -8.65
CA GLU A 100 -1.59 3.71 -8.11
C GLU A 100 -1.26 2.33 -7.51
N ASN A 101 -0.28 1.61 -8.07
CA ASN A 101 0.19 0.34 -7.49
C ASN A 101 0.99 0.62 -6.23
N THR A 102 1.91 1.59 -6.27
CA THR A 102 2.65 2.04 -5.08
C THR A 102 1.71 2.45 -3.93
N LEU A 103 0.57 3.07 -4.24
CA LEU A 103 -0.50 3.37 -3.28
C LEU A 103 -1.07 2.08 -2.64
N ALA A 104 -1.52 1.11 -3.45
CA ALA A 104 -2.08 -0.13 -2.93
C ALA A 104 -1.06 -0.92 -2.09
N GLU A 105 0.18 -1.01 -2.57
CA GLU A 105 1.26 -1.73 -1.89
C GLU A 105 1.64 -1.08 -0.55
N SER A 106 1.69 0.26 -0.48
CA SER A 106 1.96 0.95 0.79
C SER A 106 0.83 0.76 1.81
N ILE A 107 -0.44 0.81 1.37
CA ILE A 107 -1.59 0.52 2.23
C ILE A 107 -1.54 -0.94 2.73
N TYR A 108 -1.16 -1.89 1.87
CA TYR A 108 -0.99 -3.29 2.26
C TYR A 108 0.00 -3.45 3.43
N PHE A 109 1.18 -2.83 3.33
CA PHE A 109 2.17 -2.88 4.42
C PHE A 109 1.64 -2.21 5.69
N ILE A 110 1.00 -1.04 5.56
CA ILE A 110 0.39 -0.35 6.71
C ILE A 110 -0.60 -1.28 7.41
N MET A 111 -1.55 -1.87 6.67
CA MET A 111 -2.59 -2.73 7.26
C MET A 111 -2.04 -4.01 7.88
N LYS A 112 -1.11 -4.68 7.19
CA LYS A 112 -0.55 -5.95 7.64
C LYS A 112 0.28 -5.81 8.92
N TYR A 113 0.99 -4.71 9.05
CA TYR A 113 1.97 -4.52 10.12
C TYR A 113 1.49 -3.60 11.25
N ALA A 114 0.43 -2.80 11.07
CA ALA A 114 -0.06 -1.83 12.07
C ALA A 114 -0.34 -2.41 13.46
N MET A 115 -0.74 -3.69 13.55
CA MET A 115 -1.06 -4.35 14.82
C MET A 115 0.10 -5.16 15.41
N LYS A 116 1.29 -5.12 14.79
CA LYS A 116 2.47 -5.81 15.30
C LYS A 116 3.17 -4.94 16.33
N GLU A 117 3.75 -5.56 17.36
CA GLU A 117 4.76 -4.89 18.18
C GLU A 117 5.88 -4.38 17.28
N ASP A 118 6.32 -3.15 17.49
CA ASP A 118 7.28 -2.45 16.63
C ASP A 118 6.84 -2.37 15.15
N ALA A 119 5.56 -2.00 14.96
CA ALA A 119 4.86 -1.96 13.68
C ALA A 119 5.66 -1.23 12.58
N LEU A 120 6.19 -0.04 12.90
CA LEU A 120 6.91 0.78 11.94
C LEU A 120 8.16 0.06 11.43
N ASN A 121 9.04 -0.42 12.33
CA ASN A 121 10.29 -1.06 11.91
C ASN A 121 10.00 -2.34 11.11
N LYS A 122 9.05 -3.18 11.55
CA LYS A 122 8.69 -4.40 10.81
C LYS A 122 8.15 -4.12 9.42
N ALA A 123 7.30 -3.10 9.27
CA ALA A 123 6.80 -2.69 7.96
C ALA A 123 7.93 -2.18 7.05
N LEU A 124 8.88 -1.43 7.60
CA LEU A 124 10.03 -0.91 6.85
C LEU A 124 11.00 -2.01 6.44
N GLU A 125 11.30 -2.96 7.33
CA GLU A 125 12.11 -4.14 7.01
C GLU A 125 11.46 -4.96 5.91
N ALA A 126 10.16 -5.26 6.04
CA ALA A 126 9.42 -5.98 5.02
C ALA A 126 9.43 -5.23 3.68
N ASN A 127 9.20 -3.92 3.67
CA ASN A 127 9.23 -3.12 2.45
C ASN A 127 10.61 -3.16 1.75
N LYS A 128 11.71 -3.16 2.51
CA LYS A 128 13.09 -3.23 1.96
C LYS A 128 13.40 -4.56 1.29
N LEU A 129 12.78 -5.65 1.72
CA LEU A 129 12.95 -6.98 1.12
C LEU A 129 12.19 -7.13 -0.21
N ASN A 130 11.30 -6.20 -0.54
CA ASN A 130 10.42 -6.29 -1.69
C ASN A 130 10.80 -5.31 -2.81
N LYS A 131 10.62 -5.72 -4.06
CA LYS A 131 10.95 -4.91 -5.24
C LYS A 131 9.87 -3.85 -5.54
N GLY A 132 10.10 -3.02 -6.57
CA GLY A 132 9.24 -1.89 -6.95
C GLY A 132 9.68 -0.56 -6.32
N ASP A 133 8.75 0.38 -6.13
CA ASP A 133 9.05 1.72 -5.59
C ASP A 133 9.13 1.72 -4.06
N VAL A 134 10.19 1.08 -3.54
CA VAL A 134 10.50 0.94 -2.11
C VAL A 134 10.48 2.30 -1.41
N ARG A 135 11.07 3.33 -2.02
CA ARG A 135 11.25 4.65 -1.40
C ARG A 135 9.93 5.39 -1.23
N THR A 136 9.05 5.36 -2.22
CA THR A 136 7.74 6.01 -2.11
C THR A 136 6.84 5.25 -1.14
N ARG A 137 6.88 3.91 -1.14
CA ARG A 137 6.16 3.11 -0.13
C ARG A 137 6.64 3.39 1.29
N GLU A 138 7.96 3.46 1.48
CA GLU A 138 8.57 3.78 2.78
C GLU A 138 8.06 5.10 3.34
N LYS A 139 8.01 6.16 2.52
CA LYS A 139 7.45 7.45 2.95
C LYS A 139 5.99 7.33 3.40
N ALA A 140 5.16 6.64 2.63
CA ALA A 140 3.75 6.43 2.99
C ALA A 140 3.58 5.60 4.27
N ILE A 141 4.36 4.52 4.42
CA ILE A 141 4.39 3.68 5.63
C ILE A 141 4.76 4.54 6.85
N MET A 142 5.83 5.34 6.75
CA MET A 142 6.27 6.22 7.82
C MET A 142 5.20 7.24 8.21
N ARG A 143 4.54 7.88 7.23
CA ARG A 143 3.46 8.85 7.49
C ARG A 143 2.37 8.29 8.39
N ILE A 144 2.01 7.03 8.22
CA ILE A 144 0.89 6.44 8.98
C ILE A 144 1.38 5.73 10.25
N LEU A 145 2.33 4.79 10.12
CA LEU A 145 2.73 3.95 11.25
C LEU A 145 3.52 4.70 12.33
N SER A 146 4.18 5.83 12.02
CA SER A 146 4.81 6.66 13.06
C SER A 146 3.81 7.31 14.03
N ARG A 147 2.52 7.28 13.71
CA ARG A 147 1.43 7.89 14.50
C ARG A 147 0.59 6.86 15.25
N ILE A 148 0.92 5.58 15.13
CA ILE A 148 0.29 4.48 15.86
C ILE A 148 1.23 4.15 17.01
N ALA A 149 0.79 4.44 18.23
CA ALA A 149 1.55 4.22 19.47
C ALA A 149 1.55 2.75 19.88
#